data_AF-A0A1F9KQK5-F1
#
_entry.id   AF-A0A1F9KQK5-F1
#
_cell.length_a   1.000
_cell.length_b   1.000
_cell.length_c   1.000
_cell.angle_alpha   90.00
_cell.angle_beta   90.00
_cell.angle_gamma   90.00
#
_symmetry.space_group_name_H-M   'P 1'
#
loop_
_entity.id
_entity.type
_entity.pdbx_description
1 polymer ?
#
loop_
_entity_poly.entity_id
_entity_poly.type
_entity_poly.pdbx_seq_one_letter_code
_entity_poly.pdbx_strand_id
1 'polypeptide(L)'
;MLAIRKHSGPGVKFLSRGLVILHEDRDILVVDKPPGLLTMATDRSNTRTAYFILTNYIRKGYAKSRNRIFIVHRLDRDTSGILIFAKSREYRGSDFYD
;
A
#
# COMPACT_ATOMS: atom_id res chain seq x y z
N MET A 1 17.48 -30.13 21.65
CA MET A 1 16.22 -29.40 21.40
C MET A 1 16.54 -28.25 20.47
N LEU A 2 16.06 -28.33 19.22
CA LEU A 2 16.57 -27.55 18.09
C LEU A 2 16.24 -26.06 18.25
N ALA A 3 17.27 -25.21 18.26
CA ALA A 3 17.12 -23.77 18.16
C ALA A 3 16.57 -23.45 16.76
N ILE A 4 15.32 -22.98 16.69
CA ILE A 4 14.77 -22.42 15.46
C ILE A 4 15.57 -21.15 15.19
N ARG A 5 16.52 -21.25 14.26
CA ARG A 5 17.22 -20.10 13.68
C ARG A 5 16.13 -19.16 13.15
N LYS A 6 16.00 -17.97 13.75
CA LYS A 6 15.25 -16.86 13.15
C LYS A 6 15.94 -16.51 11.84
N HIS A 7 15.53 -17.14 10.74
CA HIS A 7 15.85 -16.65 9.43
C HIS A 7 15.20 -15.28 9.29
N SER A 8 16.04 -14.25 9.18
CA SER A 8 15.66 -12.88 8.85
C SER A 8 14.96 -12.86 7.49
N GLY A 9 13.66 -13.09 7.47
CA GLY A 9 12.82 -13.02 6.28
C GLY A 9 12.67 -11.57 5.77
N PRO A 10 12.09 -11.36 4.58
CA PRO A 10 11.94 -10.03 4.00
C PRO A 10 11.25 -9.09 4.99
N GLY A 11 11.84 -7.92 5.22
CA GLY A 11 11.45 -7.00 6.30
C GLY A 11 10.02 -6.51 6.18
N VAL A 12 9.10 -7.19 6.88
CA VAL A 12 7.71 -6.77 7.04
C VAL A 12 7.68 -5.42 7.77
N LYS A 13 7.01 -4.43 7.19
CA LYS A 13 6.89 -3.07 7.76
C LYS A 13 5.45 -2.78 8.15
N PHE A 14 5.25 -2.34 9.39
CA PHE A 14 3.95 -1.94 9.90
C PHE A 14 3.75 -0.43 9.71
N LEU A 15 2.63 -0.05 9.13
CA LEU A 15 2.21 1.34 8.97
C LEU A 15 1.00 1.66 9.86
N SER A 16 0.57 2.92 9.83
CA SER A 16 -0.59 3.37 10.60
C SER A 16 -1.87 2.61 10.20
N ARG A 17 -2.82 2.55 11.15
CA ARG A 17 -4.12 1.86 10.98
C ARG A 17 -4.02 0.37 10.64
N GLY A 18 -2.93 -0.29 11.01
CA GLY A 18 -2.77 -1.75 10.85
C GLY A 18 -2.44 -2.20 9.43
N LEU A 19 -2.08 -1.28 8.53
CA LEU A 19 -1.66 -1.61 7.18
C LEU A 19 -0.23 -2.17 7.20
N VAL A 20 -0.01 -3.33 6.58
CA VAL A 20 1.28 -4.03 6.62
C VAL A 20 1.86 -4.11 5.22
N ILE A 21 3.12 -3.71 5.02
CA ILE A 21 3.85 -3.96 3.78
C ILE A 21 4.43 -5.37 3.84
N LEU A 22 3.97 -6.23 2.93
CA LEU A 22 4.45 -7.60 2.78
C LEU A 22 5.65 -7.66 1.82
N HIS A 23 5.63 -6.84 0.77
CA HIS A 23 6.68 -6.79 -0.24
C HIS A 23 6.78 -5.41 -0.87
N GLU A 24 8.00 -4.96 -1.15
CA GLU A 24 8.28 -3.73 -1.88
C GLU A 24 9.50 -3.94 -2.77
N ASP A 25 9.34 -3.72 -4.07
CA ASP A 25 10.45 -3.69 -5.02
C ASP A 25 10.41 -2.40 -5.88
N ARG A 26 11.05 -2.44 -7.05
CA ARG A 26 11.09 -1.31 -7.97
C ARG A 26 9.71 -0.96 -8.52
N ASP A 27 8.90 -1.97 -8.83
CA ASP A 27 7.74 -1.86 -9.69
C ASP A 27 6.43 -1.95 -8.93
N ILE A 28 6.40 -2.76 -7.85
CA ILE A 28 5.18 -3.01 -7.07
C ILE A 28 5.37 -2.82 -5.56
N LEU A 29 4.24 -2.58 -4.90
CA LEU A 29 4.08 -2.55 -3.46
C LEU A 29 2.90 -3.45 -3.08
N VAL A 30 3.17 -4.49 -2.31
CA VAL A 30 2.17 -5.46 -1.85
C VAL A 30 1.92 -5.25 -0.36
N VAL A 31 0.66 -5.09 0.00
CA VAL A 31 0.24 -4.83 1.38
C VAL A 31 -0.87 -5.75 1.81
N ASP A 32 -0.92 -6.05 3.11
CA ASP A 32 -2.09 -6.62 3.76
C ASP A 32 -2.95 -5.47 4.31
N LYS A 33 -4.15 -5.31 3.74
CA LYS A 33 -5.11 -4.27 4.14
C LYS A 33 -6.00 -4.80 5.26
N PRO A 34 -6.10 -4.10 6.40
CA PRO A 34 -7.08 -4.45 7.43
C PRO A 34 -8.51 -4.13 6.98
N PRO A 35 -9.53 -4.78 7.58
CA PRO A 35 -10.91 -4.38 7.40
C PRO A 35 -11.16 -3.00 8.04
N GLY A 36 -12.17 -2.29 7.58
CA GLY A 36 -12.51 -0.93 8.02
C GLY A 36 -11.68 0.20 7.39
N LEU A 37 -10.62 -0.13 6.64
CA LEU A 37 -9.80 0.85 5.92
C LEU A 37 -10.23 0.97 4.45
N LEU A 38 -10.54 2.19 4.01
CA LEU A 38 -10.81 2.48 2.60
C LEU A 38 -9.56 2.28 1.74
N THR A 39 -9.71 1.63 0.57
CA THR A 39 -8.62 1.53 -0.41
C THR A 39 -8.26 2.91 -0.98
N MET A 40 -9.27 3.63 -1.48
CA MET A 40 -9.19 5.00 -1.98
C MET A 40 -10.50 5.72 -1.66
N ALA A 41 -10.45 7.04 -1.59
CA ALA A 41 -11.62 7.88 -1.37
C ALA A 41 -12.16 8.42 -2.69
N THR A 42 -13.46 8.72 -2.71
CA THR A 42 -14.12 9.45 -3.79
C THR A 42 -13.81 10.95 -3.74
N ASP A 43 -13.44 11.47 -2.57
CA ASP A 43 -13.07 12.86 -2.33
C ASP A 43 -11.58 13.03 -2.03
N ARG A 44 -11.00 14.13 -2.52
CA ARG A 44 -9.55 14.40 -2.42
C ARG A 44 -9.06 14.70 -0.99
N SER A 45 -9.96 15.00 -0.05
CA SER A 45 -9.65 15.41 1.32
C SER A 45 -9.45 14.24 2.29
N ASN A 46 -9.78 13.02 1.90
CA ASN A 46 -9.79 11.90 2.82
C ASN A 46 -8.39 11.28 3.00
N THR A 47 -7.76 11.64 4.11
CA THR A 47 -6.45 11.12 4.54
C THR A 47 -6.53 9.73 5.18
N ARG A 48 -7.72 9.13 5.27
CA ARG A 48 -7.99 7.83 5.92
C ARG A 48 -8.10 6.66 4.94
N THR A 49 -7.19 6.60 3.98
CA THR A 49 -7.15 5.54 2.95
C THR A 49 -5.81 4.84 2.89
N ALA A 50 -5.79 3.59 2.41
CA ALA A 50 -4.56 2.86 2.12
C ALA A 50 -3.70 3.62 1.09
N TYR A 51 -4.34 4.16 0.04
CA TYR A 51 -3.67 4.99 -0.97
C TYR A 51 -2.92 6.18 -0.37
N PHE A 52 -3.55 6.93 0.53
CA PHE A 52 -2.92 8.10 1.17
C PHE A 52 -1.75 7.69 2.06
N ILE A 53 -1.93 6.67 2.90
CA ILE A 53 -0.88 6.17 3.80
C ILE A 53 0.34 5.74 2.99
N LEU A 54 0.13 4.93 1.96
CA LEU A 54 1.21 4.35 1.16
C LEU A 54 1.87 5.39 0.24
N THR A 55 1.11 6.36 -0.28
CA THR A 55 1.69 7.49 -1.03
C THR A 55 2.61 8.32 -0.15
N ASN A 56 2.25 8.58 1.11
CA ASN A 56 3.14 9.29 2.03
C ASN A 56 4.37 8.46 2.38
N TYR A 57 4.21 7.14 2.55
CA TYR A 57 5.32 6.22 2.79
C TYR A 57 6.38 6.29 1.67
N ILE A 58 5.98 6.17 0.40
CA ILE A 58 6.94 6.21 -0.72
C ILE A 58 7.55 7.59 -0.97
N ARG A 59 6.89 8.66 -0.50
CA ARG A 59 7.45 10.02 -0.52
C ARG A 59 8.53 10.23 0.53
N LYS A 60 8.64 9.35 1.54
CA LYS A 60 9.69 9.39 2.58
C LYS A 60 9.84 10.77 3.23
N GLY A 61 8.73 11.48 3.47
CA GLY A 61 8.72 12.81 4.08
C GLY A 61 9.00 13.99 3.14
N TYR A 62 9.32 13.75 1.86
CA TYR A 62 9.54 14.82 0.89
C TYR A 62 8.20 15.35 0.35
N ALA A 63 7.69 16.43 0.94
CA ALA A 63 6.39 17.03 0.60
C ALA A 63 6.25 17.42 -0.89
N LYS A 64 7.35 17.81 -1.55
CA LYS A 64 7.38 18.18 -2.97
C LYS A 64 7.55 16.99 -3.93
N SER A 65 7.73 15.77 -3.41
CA SER A 65 7.93 14.58 -4.25
C SER A 65 6.67 14.24 -5.04
N ARG A 66 6.86 13.99 -6.34
CA ARG A 66 5.81 13.53 -7.24
C ARG A 66 5.58 12.02 -7.20
N ASN A 67 6.38 11.29 -6.42
CA ASN A 67 6.21 9.86 -6.25
C ASN A 67 4.83 9.58 -5.65
N ARG A 68 4.10 8.70 -6.32
CA ARG A 68 2.83 8.16 -5.86
C ARG A 68 2.70 6.73 -6.38
N ILE A 69 1.92 5.93 -5.67
CA ILE A 69 1.54 4.61 -6.15
C ILE A 69 0.34 4.75 -7.08
N PHE A 70 0.04 3.68 -7.81
CA PHE A 70 -1.08 3.60 -8.71
C PHE A 70 -1.91 2.37 -8.36
N ILE A 71 -3.22 2.56 -8.26
CA ILE A 71 -4.15 1.49 -7.93
C ILE A 71 -4.33 0.60 -9.15
N VAL A 72 -4.22 -0.70 -8.95
CA VAL A 72 -4.49 -1.72 -9.97
C VAL A 72 -5.77 -2.50 -9.68
N HIS A 73 -6.17 -2.61 -8.42
CA HIS A 73 -7.47 -3.17 -8.00
C HIS A 73 -7.87 -2.61 -6.63
N ARG A 74 -9.11 -2.87 -6.19
CA ARG A 74 -9.64 -2.38 -4.91
C ARG A 74 -10.15 -3.54 -4.06
N LEU A 75 -10.09 -3.35 -2.74
CA LEU A 75 -10.93 -4.08 -1.79
C LEU A 75 -11.91 -3.08 -1.17
N ASP A 76 -13.11 -3.54 -0.87
CA ASP A 76 -14.10 -2.75 -0.15
C ASP A 76 -13.60 -2.43 1.27
N ARG A 77 -14.25 -1.45 1.91
CA ARG A 77 -13.84 -0.93 3.22
C ARG A 77 -13.67 -2.06 4.23
N ASP A 78 -14.67 -2.92 4.33
CA ASP A 78 -14.75 -3.95 5.38
C ASP A 78 -14.09 -5.27 4.97
N THR A 79 -13.57 -5.36 3.76
CA THR A 79 -12.81 -6.52 3.27
C THR A 79 -11.34 -6.40 3.65
N SER A 80 -10.77 -7.44 4.26
CA SER A 80 -9.33 -7.54 4.52
C SER A 80 -8.59 -8.33 3.43
N GLY A 81 -7.28 -8.16 3.35
CA GLY A 81 -6.41 -9.02 2.55
C GLY A 81 -5.47 -8.26 1.62
N ILE A 82 -4.92 -8.98 0.65
CA ILE A 82 -3.81 -8.52 -0.18
C ILE A 82 -4.27 -7.44 -1.15
N LEU A 83 -3.60 -6.30 -1.12
CA LEU A 83 -3.66 -5.24 -2.12
C LEU A 83 -2.30 -5.06 -2.79
N ILE A 84 -2.34 -4.91 -4.11
CA ILE A 84 -1.16 -4.59 -4.91
C ILE A 84 -1.31 -3.17 -5.43
N PHE A 85 -0.21 -2.43 -5.43
CA PHE A 85 -0.09 -1.13 -6.07
C PHE A 85 1.13 -1.10 -6.98
N ALA A 86 1.01 -0.41 -8.10
CA ALA A 86 2.15 -0.12 -8.98
C ALA A 86 2.90 1.14 -8.51
N LYS A 87 4.22 1.20 -8.76
CA LYS A 87 5.08 2.36 -8.49
C LYS A 87 5.36 3.20 -9.75
N SER A 88 4.94 2.73 -10.92
CA SER A 88 4.97 3.46 -12.19
C SER A 88 3.57 3.64 -12.77
N ARG A 89 3.35 4.75 -13.47
CA ARG A 89 2.06 5.10 -14.10
C ARG A 89 1.70 4.14 -15.25
N GLU A 90 2.71 3.55 -15.90
CA GLU A 90 2.53 2.64 -17.03
C GLU A 90 1.71 1.40 -16.66
N TYR A 91 1.78 0.99 -15.40
CA TYR A 91 1.04 -0.17 -14.87
C TYR A 91 -0.26 0.23 -14.15
N ARG A 92 -0.74 1.46 -14.31
CA ARG A 92 -2.04 1.87 -13.79
C ARG A 92 -3.11 1.04 -14.51
N GLY A 93 -3.98 0.35 -13.77
CA GLY A 93 -5.15 -0.30 -14.35
C GLY A 93 -5.93 0.73 -15.17
N SER A 94 -6.04 0.51 -16.48
CA SER A 94 -6.36 1.55 -17.45
C SER A 94 -7.81 2.04 -17.42
N ASP A 95 -8.68 1.44 -16.60
CA ASP A 95 -10.11 1.50 -16.87
C ASP A 95 -10.96 2.22 -15.79
N PHE A 96 -10.36 2.81 -14.75
CA PHE A 96 -11.15 3.46 -13.70
C PHE A 96 -10.58 4.81 -13.21
N TYR A 97 -11.23 5.85 -13.73
CA TYR A 97 -11.34 7.27 -13.33
C TYR A 97 -10.14 8.23 -13.54
N ASP A 98 -10.38 9.19 -14.45
CA ASP A 98 -10.12 10.62 -14.24
C ASP A 98 -11.05 11.16 -13.13
#